data_AF-A0A1B7LI97-F1
#
_entry.id   AF-A0A1B7LI97-F1
#
_cell.length_a   1.000
_cell.length_b   1.000
_cell.length_c   1.000
_cell.angle_alpha   90.00
_cell.angle_beta   90.00
_cell.angle_gamma   90.00
#
_symmetry.space_group_name_H-M   'P 1'
#
loop_
_entity.id
_entity.type
_entity.pdbx_description
1 polymer ?
#
loop_
_entity_poly.entity_id
_entity_poly.type
_entity_poly.pdbx_seq_one_letter_code
_entity_poly.pdbx_strand_id
1 'polypeptide(L)'
;MSDQKVKIDVLTLDSVQCAACGYMMESIAAMPPDVQEMIEYKEWSIKTKSGIGKFLELNGKVLPTICIEGDLVFESIIPQYEELIDELAKRAPTPEMSERIKSLRDVGFDFDNIKANLQKAGSGLNTRAD
;
A
#
# COMPACT_ATOMS: atom_id res chain seq x y z
N MET A 1 -13.80 4.57 19.52
CA MET A 1 -13.51 3.20 19.10
C MET A 1 -12.50 3.33 17.98
N SER A 2 -11.22 3.14 18.29
CA SER A 2 -10.16 3.36 17.31
C SER A 2 -10.13 2.14 16.39
N ASP A 3 -10.64 2.32 15.17
CA ASP A 3 -10.48 1.40 14.05
C ASP A 3 -8.98 1.12 13.88
N GLN A 4 -8.48 0.00 14.43
CA GLN A 4 -7.06 -0.35 14.36
C GLN A 4 -6.78 -0.94 12.98
N LYS A 5 -6.64 -0.07 11.98
CA LYS A 5 -6.22 -0.44 10.63
C LYS A 5 -4.71 -0.52 10.53
N VAL A 6 -4.21 -1.42 9.68
CA VAL A 6 -2.78 -1.50 9.35
C VAL A 6 -2.44 -0.36 8.38
N LYS A 7 -1.48 0.48 8.77
CA LYS A 7 -1.03 1.63 7.99
C LYS A 7 0.03 1.21 6.98
N ILE A 8 -0.14 1.68 5.75
CA ILE A 8 0.77 1.42 4.66
C ILE A 8 1.16 2.75 4.02
N ASP A 9 2.45 3.08 4.06
CA ASP A 9 2.99 4.27 3.41
C ASP A 9 3.73 3.81 2.13
N VAL A 10 3.29 4.29 0.97
CA VAL A 10 3.93 3.97 -0.32
C VAL A 10 4.72 5.17 -0.80
N LEU A 11 6.04 5.07 -0.72
CA LEU A 11 6.97 6.09 -1.17
C LEU A 11 7.16 5.95 -2.68
N THR A 12 6.78 6.98 -3.46
CA THR A 12 6.84 6.95 -4.92
C THR A 12 7.51 8.21 -5.48
N LEU A 13 7.93 8.14 -6.75
CA LEU A 13 8.22 9.35 -7.51
C LEU A 13 6.91 9.92 -8.08
N ASP A 14 6.19 9.12 -8.87
CA ASP A 14 4.93 9.48 -9.52
C ASP A 14 4.18 8.22 -9.95
N SER A 15 3.09 7.84 -9.28
CA SER A 15 2.30 6.65 -9.67
C SER A 15 1.61 6.75 -11.03
N VAL A 16 1.46 7.95 -11.61
CA VAL A 16 0.79 8.16 -12.90
C VAL A 16 1.76 7.98 -14.05
N GLN A 17 2.98 8.50 -13.89
CA GLN A 17 3.97 8.56 -14.97
C GLN A 17 5.04 7.47 -14.86
N CYS A 18 5.29 6.93 -13.66
CA CYS A 18 6.26 5.86 -13.45
C CYS A 18 5.55 4.51 -13.36
N ALA A 19 5.78 3.63 -14.35
CA ALA A 19 5.16 2.31 -14.41
C ALA A 19 5.40 1.47 -13.14
N ALA A 20 6.62 1.46 -12.60
CA ALA A 20 6.92 0.71 -11.37
C ALA A 20 6.18 1.25 -10.14
N CYS A 21 6.04 2.58 -10.02
CA CYS A 21 5.25 3.20 -8.95
C CYS A 21 3.76 2.86 -9.09
N GLY A 22 3.25 2.87 -10.33
CA GLY A 22 1.88 2.47 -10.65
C GLY A 22 1.60 1.02 -10.25
N TYR A 23 2.44 0.06 -10.67
CA TYR A 23 2.29 -1.35 -10.31
C TYR A 23 2.34 -1.59 -8.80
N MET A 24 3.16 -0.83 -8.07
CA MET A 24 3.21 -0.93 -6.61
C MET A 24 1.91 -0.45 -5.96
N MET A 25 1.34 0.67 -6.42
CA MET A 25 0.02 1.12 -5.96
C MET A 25 -1.10 0.14 -6.34
N GLU A 26 -1.06 -0.42 -7.55
CA GLU A 26 -2.01 -1.42 -8.02
C GLU A 26 -1.98 -2.70 -7.18
N SER A 27 -0.79 -3.17 -6.75
CA SER A 27 -0.66 -4.35 -5.89
C SER A 27 -1.42 -4.21 -4.56
N ILE A 28 -1.48 -3.00 -4.00
CA ILE A 28 -2.25 -2.70 -2.79
C ILE A 28 -3.72 -2.50 -3.12
N ALA A 29 -4.05 -1.77 -4.19
CA ALA A 29 -5.43 -1.51 -4.59
C ALA A 29 -6.18 -2.79 -5.02
N ALA A 30 -5.47 -3.79 -5.53
CA ALA A 30 -6.03 -5.06 -5.94
C ALA A 30 -6.33 -6.03 -4.79
N MET A 31 -6.01 -5.66 -3.54
CA MET A 31 -6.37 -6.47 -2.38
C MET A 31 -7.90 -6.59 -2.22
N PRO A 32 -8.40 -7.71 -1.66
CA PRO A 32 -9.83 -7.95 -1.49
C PRO A 32 -10.52 -6.85 -0.68
N PRO A 33 -11.83 -6.60 -0.90
CA PRO A 33 -12.58 -5.60 -0.14
C PRO A 33 -12.42 -5.75 1.38
N ASP A 34 -12.47 -6.98 1.90
CA ASP A 34 -12.23 -7.25 3.32
C ASP A 34 -10.85 -6.74 3.80
N VAL A 35 -9.79 -6.94 3.01
CA VAL A 35 -8.45 -6.41 3.33
C VAL A 35 -8.44 -4.89 3.23
N GLN A 36 -9.09 -4.31 2.21
CA GLN A 36 -9.23 -2.85 2.05
C GLN A 36 -9.89 -2.20 3.26
N GLU A 37 -10.80 -2.89 3.95
CA GLU A 37 -11.44 -2.39 5.17
C GLU A 37 -10.48 -2.40 6.37
N MET A 38 -9.54 -3.36 6.42
CA MET A 38 -8.56 -3.55 7.49
C MET A 38 -7.26 -2.74 7.32
N ILE A 39 -7.02 -2.17 6.14
CA ILE A 39 -5.82 -1.37 5.85
C ILE A 39 -6.15 0.09 5.61
N GLU A 40 -5.18 0.96 5.88
CA GLU A 40 -5.16 2.36 5.48
C GLU A 40 -3.85 2.61 4.74
N TYR A 41 -3.90 2.88 3.44
CA TYR A 41 -2.69 3.15 2.65
C TYR A 41 -2.68 4.55 2.06
N LYS A 42 -1.48 5.11 1.92
CA LYS A 42 -1.27 6.43 1.37
C LYS A 42 -0.03 6.49 0.50
N GLU A 43 -0.17 7.10 -0.68
CA GLU A 43 0.94 7.44 -1.55
C GLU A 43 1.63 8.73 -1.07
N TRP A 44 2.96 8.69 -1.03
CA TRP A 44 3.83 9.83 -0.74
C TRP A 44 4.78 10.06 -1.90
N SER A 45 4.38 10.96 -2.81
CA SER A 45 5.22 11.36 -3.93
C SER A 45 6.33 12.31 -3.47
N ILE A 46 7.59 11.95 -3.74
CA ILE A 46 8.75 12.81 -3.47
C ILE A 46 8.80 14.09 -4.34
N LYS A 47 7.84 14.28 -5.26
CA LYS A 47 7.63 15.58 -5.94
C LYS A 47 7.00 16.62 -5.02
N THR A 48 6.41 16.20 -3.91
CA THR A 48 5.75 17.07 -2.93
C THR A 48 6.62 17.23 -1.69
N LYS A 49 6.53 18.39 -1.01
CA LYS A 49 7.28 18.64 0.24
C LYS A 49 6.92 17.63 1.33
N SER A 50 5.64 17.25 1.43
CA SER A 50 5.16 16.25 2.38
C SER A 50 5.72 14.87 2.07
N GLY A 51 5.78 14.47 0.80
CA GLY A 51 6.38 13.19 0.41
C GLY A 51 7.88 13.13 0.65
N ILE A 52 8.62 14.22 0.41
CA ILE A 52 10.05 14.30 0.79
C ILE A 52 10.20 14.15 2.31
N GLY A 53 9.39 14.85 3.09
CA GLY A 53 9.40 14.75 4.55
C GLY A 53 9.15 13.32 5.03
N LYS A 54 8.16 12.63 4.45
CA LYS A 54 7.84 11.25 4.79
C LYS A 54 8.93 10.26 4.35
N PHE A 55 9.52 10.47 3.18
CA PHE A 55 10.65 9.66 2.69
C PHE A 55 11.84 9.73 3.65
N LEU A 56 12.15 10.92 4.17
CA LEU A 56 13.20 11.10 5.18
C LEU A 56 12.82 10.51 6.54
N GLU A 57 11.57 10.71 7.00
CA GLU A 57 11.06 10.15 8.26
C GLU A 57 11.16 8.63 8.31
N LEU A 58 10.81 7.97 7.20
CA LEU A 58 10.82 6.50 7.07
C LEU A 58 12.20 5.94 6.67
N ASN A 59 13.24 6.77 6.59
CA ASN A 59 14.59 6.39 6.15
C ASN A 59 14.61 5.70 4.77
N GLY A 60 13.74 6.13 3.85
CA GLY A 60 13.68 5.61 2.49
C GLY A 60 15.02 5.76 1.77
N LYS A 61 15.41 4.73 1.01
CA LYS A 61 16.66 4.71 0.23
C LYS A 61 16.43 4.65 -1.27
N VAL A 62 15.40 3.92 -1.67
CA VAL A 62 15.07 3.63 -3.07
C VAL A 62 13.57 3.84 -3.31
N LEU A 63 13.18 3.96 -4.58
CA LEU A 63 11.79 4.11 -5.00
C LEU A 63 11.47 3.10 -6.11
N PRO A 64 10.21 2.61 -6.18
CA PRO A 64 9.17 2.79 -5.17
C PRO A 64 9.42 1.90 -3.95
N THR A 65 8.91 2.31 -2.78
CA THR A 65 9.05 1.54 -1.53
C THR A 65 7.73 1.46 -0.78
N ILE A 66 7.35 0.27 -0.31
CA ILE A 66 6.22 0.08 0.61
C ILE A 66 6.74 -0.03 2.04
N CYS A 67 6.17 0.79 2.92
CA CYS A 67 6.34 0.70 4.35
C CYS A 67 5.04 0.25 5.01
N ILE A 68 5.11 -0.65 5.99
CA ILE A 68 3.94 -1.14 6.73
C ILE A 68 4.20 -0.89 8.22
N GLU A 69 3.31 -0.17 8.89
CA GLU A 69 3.48 0.29 10.28
C GLU A 69 4.83 1.03 10.53
N GLY A 70 5.36 1.69 9.50
CA GLY A 70 6.62 2.44 9.55
C GLY A 70 7.87 1.62 9.23
N ASP A 71 7.78 0.29 9.08
CA ASP A 71 8.90 -0.55 8.64
C ASP A 71 9.03 -0.55 7.12
N LEU A 72 10.26 -0.45 6.60
CA LEU A 72 10.57 -0.65 5.17
C LEU A 72 10.41 -2.15 4.84
N VAL A 73 9.38 -2.52 4.09
CA VAL A 73 9.07 -3.94 3.81
C VAL A 73 9.47 -4.33 2.39
N PHE A 74 9.09 -3.52 1.40
CA PHE A 74 9.41 -3.79 -0.01
C PHE A 74 10.14 -2.59 -0.60
N GLU A 75 11.46 -2.70 -0.74
CA GLU A 75 12.33 -1.64 -1.27
C GLU A 75 12.66 -1.91 -2.74
N SER A 76 12.11 -1.12 -3.67
CA SER A 76 12.34 -1.27 -5.13
C SER A 76 11.99 -2.65 -5.70
N ILE A 77 11.11 -3.39 -5.03
CA ILE A 77 10.63 -4.72 -5.44
C ILE A 77 9.11 -4.69 -5.36
N ILE A 78 8.43 -5.04 -6.45
CA ILE A 78 6.97 -5.11 -6.50
C ILE A 78 6.55 -6.42 -5.82
N PRO A 79 5.79 -6.37 -4.71
CA PRO A 79 5.41 -7.56 -3.97
C PRO A 79 4.44 -8.42 -4.79
N GLN A 80 4.51 -9.74 -4.60
CA GLN A 80 3.41 -10.61 -4.99
C GLN A 80 2.26 -10.48 -3.99
N TYR A 81 1.05 -10.84 -4.44
CA TYR A 81 -0.17 -10.77 -3.63
C TYR A 81 -0.03 -11.51 -2.29
N GLU A 82 0.47 -12.75 -2.32
CA GLU A 82 0.66 -13.57 -1.11
C GLU A 82 1.67 -12.96 -0.14
N GLU A 83 2.77 -12.38 -0.65
CA GLU A 83 3.81 -11.77 0.18
C GLU A 83 3.28 -10.53 0.91
N LEU A 84 2.47 -9.72 0.21
CA LEU A 84 1.86 -8.55 0.83
C LEU A 84 0.82 -8.94 1.90
N ILE A 85 0.00 -9.97 1.65
CA ILE A 85 -0.92 -10.52 2.66
C ILE A 85 -0.17 -11.04 3.88
N ASP A 86 0.91 -11.80 3.69
CA ASP A 86 1.69 -12.35 4.78
C ASP A 86 2.31 -11.23 5.64
N GLU A 87 2.84 -10.18 5.02
CA GLU A 87 3.44 -9.04 5.74
C GLU A 87 2.38 -8.20 6.47
N LEU A 88 1.17 -8.06 5.93
CA LEU A 88 0.04 -7.41 6.60
C LEU A 88 -0.44 -8.24 7.79
N ALA A 89 -0.60 -9.54 7.62
CA ALA A 89 -1.06 -10.42 8.71
C ALA A 89 -0.06 -10.49 9.86
N LYS A 90 1.24 -10.42 9.59
CA LYS A 90 2.28 -10.36 10.62
C LYS A 90 2.22 -9.09 11.46
N ARG A 91 1.78 -7.97 10.86
CA ARG A 91 1.68 -6.65 11.50
C ARG A 91 0.26 -6.30 11.92
N ALA A 92 -0.65 -7.26 11.86
CA ALA A 92 -2.02 -7.06 12.29
C ALA A 92 -2.05 -6.79 13.82
N PRO A 93 -2.82 -5.78 14.27
CA PRO A 93 -2.89 -5.39 15.68
C PRO A 93 -3.58 -6.42 16.57
N THR A 94 -4.43 -7.29 16.00
CA THR A 94 -5.12 -8.35 16.74
C THR A 94 -4.93 -9.72 16.09
N PRO A 95 -4.95 -10.84 16.86
CA PRO A 95 -4.88 -12.18 16.31
C PRO A 95 -6.03 -12.50 15.34
N GLU A 96 -7.25 -12.02 15.66
CA GLU A 96 -8.44 -12.18 14.83
C GLU A 96 -8.26 -11.52 13.46
N MET A 97 -7.67 -10.31 13.41
CA MET A 97 -7.34 -9.64 12.16
C MET A 97 -6.25 -10.40 11.40
N SER A 98 -5.22 -10.90 12.08
CA SER A 98 -4.16 -11.71 11.46
C SER A 98 -4.73 -12.96 10.78
N GLU A 99 -5.61 -13.70 11.48
CA GLU A 99 -6.26 -14.89 10.93
C GLU A 99 -7.19 -14.55 9.77
N ARG A 100 -7.94 -13.44 9.86
CA ARG A 100 -8.80 -12.97 8.78
C ARG A 100 -7.99 -12.64 7.53
N ILE A 101 -6.92 -11.85 7.65
CA ILE A 101 -6.03 -11.50 6.53
C ILE A 101 -5.43 -12.78 5.91
N LYS A 102 -4.96 -13.72 6.72
CA LYS A 102 -4.40 -15.01 6.22
C LYS A 102 -5.44 -15.85 5.49
N SER A 103 -6.69 -15.88 5.97
CA SER A 103 -7.75 -16.65 5.31
C SER A 103 -8.07 -16.15 3.89
N LEU A 104 -7.69 -14.90 3.58
CA LEU A 104 -7.89 -14.26 2.28
C LEU A 104 -6.72 -14.50 1.32
N ARG A 105 -5.67 -15.22 1.74
CA ARG A 105 -4.55 -15.62 0.89
C ARG A 105 -4.99 -16.51 -0.27
N ASP A 106 -5.89 -17.45 0.00
CA ASP A 106 -6.42 -18.40 -0.99
C ASP A 106 -7.62 -17.86 -1.77
N VAL A 107 -8.19 -16.73 -1.31
CA VAL A 107 -9.19 -15.98 -2.06
C VAL A 107 -8.40 -15.24 -3.15
N GLY A 108 -8.34 -15.85 -4.33
CA GLY A 108 -7.55 -15.35 -5.46
C GLY A 108 -7.85 -13.91 -5.84
N PHE A 109 -7.01 -13.37 -6.71
CA PHE A 109 -7.01 -11.98 -7.13
C PHE A 109 -8.30 -11.59 -7.87
N ASP A 110 -9.03 -10.60 -7.35
CA ASP A 110 -10.29 -10.10 -7.93
C ASP A 110 -9.99 -9.01 -8.98
N PHE A 111 -9.86 -9.44 -10.23
CA PHE A 111 -9.61 -8.53 -11.36
C PHE A 111 -10.82 -7.61 -11.67
N ASP A 112 -12.04 -8.00 -11.32
CA ASP A 112 -13.26 -7.25 -11.66
C ASP A 112 -13.39 -5.97 -10.82
N ASN A 113 -12.86 -5.97 -9.59
CA ASN A 113 -12.99 -4.84 -8.65
C ASN A 113 -11.80 -3.86 -8.62
N ILE A 114 -10.71 -4.14 -9.34
CA ILE A 114 -9.50 -3.29 -9.38
C ILE A 114 -9.82 -1.83 -9.72
N LYS A 115 -10.72 -1.59 -10.69
CA LYS A 115 -11.00 -0.25 -11.20
C LYS A 115 -11.72 0.62 -10.18
N ALA A 116 -12.58 0.02 -9.35
CA ALA A 116 -13.28 0.69 -8.27
C ALA A 116 -12.32 1.02 -7.12
N ASN A 117 -11.41 0.09 -6.78
CA ASN A 117 -10.42 0.30 -5.73
C ASN A 117 -9.37 1.34 -6.13
N LEU A 118 -8.90 1.35 -7.38
CA LEU A 118 -7.98 2.37 -7.91
C LEU A 118 -8.56 3.79 -7.86
N GLN A 119 -9.85 3.96 -8.15
CA GLN A 119 -10.51 5.26 -7.99
C GLN A 119 -10.61 5.68 -6.51
N LYS A 120 -10.88 4.71 -5.62
CA LYS A 120 -10.89 4.94 -4.16
C LYS A 120 -9.50 5.27 -3.61
N ALA A 121 -8.46 4.68 -4.20
CA ALA A 121 -7.04 4.88 -3.87
C ALA A 121 -6.54 6.30 -4.16
N GLY A 122 -7.23 7.03 -5.04
CA GLY A 122 -6.78 8.35 -5.49
C GLY A 122 -5.41 8.34 -6.19
N SER A 123 -5.02 7.20 -6.78
CA SER A 123 -3.75 7.08 -7.49
C SER A 123 -3.68 8.15 -8.58
N GLY A 124 -2.72 9.06 -8.46
CA GLY A 124 -2.54 10.19 -9.36
C GLY A 124 -3.30 11.49 -9.07
N LEU A 125 -4.16 11.54 -8.05
CA LEU A 125 -4.79 12.80 -7.62
C LEU A 125 -3.82 13.69 -6.82
N ASN A 126 -2.79 13.11 -6.21
CA ASN A 126 -1.82 13.81 -5.35
C ASN A 126 -0.46 14.10 -6.03
N THR A 127 -0.27 13.70 -7.29
CA THR A 127 1.02 13.87 -8.03
C THR A 127 1.07 15.10 -8.93
N ARG A 128 -0.06 15.81 -9.09
CA ARG A 128 -0.13 17.14 -9.70
C ARG A 128 -0.10 18.21 -8.60
N ALA A 129 1.08 18.74 -8.33
CA ALA A 129 1.21 20.10 -7.83
C ALA A 129 1.32 21.01 -9.07
N ASP A 130 0.48 22.03 -9.15
CA ASP A 130 0.71 23.23 -9.97
C ASP A 130 2.14 23.75 -9.83
#